data_AF-A0A0R2MBS0-F1
#
_entry.id   AF-A0A0R2MBS0-F1
#
_cell.length_a   1.000
_cell.length_b   1.000
_cell.length_c   1.000
_cell.angle_alpha   90.00
_cell.angle_beta   90.00
_cell.angle_gamma   90.00
#
_symmetry.space_group_name_H-M   'P 1'
#
loop_
_entity.id
_entity.type
_entity.pdbx_description
1 polymer ?
#
loop_
_entity_poly.entity_id
_entity_poly.type
_entity_poly.pdbx_seq_one_letter_code
_entity_poly.pdbx_strand_id
1 'polypeptide(L)'
;MHKLVKELALTTALMGIGVIGLNQQPVSAQAAIKTHKLKSMPKKFRGTWYQKAKGKTYKIKVTAKRFGNSKYRHSRNPNSAVYNSEQYFTPYKVTGAKSNTLYFAHGVGGETVRQTTIKHHKVLIAYNEEEHYYTFNIWSKSKKGIGQKSWENPNPYGMGVNSVKTAKKNRHDYAKINPYIKKYLGKSVKKTSVHGQGKLKHIKVTYYTALKPIVNLK
;
A
#
# COMPACT_ATOMS: atom_id res chain seq x y z
N MET A 1 -7.01 57.81 -53.86
CA MET A 1 -5.80 58.48 -53.34
C MET A 1 -5.22 57.66 -52.21
N HIS A 2 -3.96 57.22 -52.39
CA HIS A 2 -2.95 56.88 -51.38
C HIS A 2 -3.33 55.86 -50.27
N LYS A 3 -2.92 54.59 -50.40
CA LYS A 3 -1.58 54.02 -50.07
C LYS A 3 -1.35 53.80 -48.57
N LEU A 4 -1.30 52.52 -48.18
CA LEU A 4 -0.30 51.81 -47.34
C LEU A 4 -0.97 50.48 -46.95
N VAL A 5 -0.75 49.33 -47.60
CA VAL A 5 0.48 48.66 -48.05
C VAL A 5 1.54 48.59 -46.96
N LYS A 6 1.47 47.49 -46.19
CA LYS A 6 2.54 46.50 -45.96
C LYS A 6 1.81 45.18 -45.59
N GLU A 7 1.43 44.31 -46.53
CA GLU A 7 2.28 43.29 -47.21
C GLU A 7 3.16 42.52 -46.22
N LEU A 8 3.20 41.19 -46.14
CA LEU A 8 2.98 40.09 -47.09
C LEU A 8 2.78 38.82 -46.18
N ALA A 9 1.80 37.94 -46.32
CA ALA A 9 1.49 37.01 -47.41
C ALA A 9 1.90 35.54 -47.13
N LEU A 10 0.97 34.66 -47.51
CA LEU A 10 1.13 33.27 -47.95
C LEU A 10 1.65 32.24 -46.91
N THR A 11 1.02 31.08 -46.74
CA THR A 11 0.50 30.23 -47.81
C THR A 11 -0.58 29.27 -47.32
N THR A 12 -1.64 29.20 -48.10
CA THR A 12 -2.63 28.13 -48.20
C THR A 12 -2.02 26.77 -48.55
N ALA A 13 -2.51 25.70 -47.93
CA ALA A 13 -2.80 24.44 -48.61
C ALA A 13 -3.85 23.63 -47.83
N LEU A 14 -5.08 23.65 -48.34
CA LEU A 14 -6.12 22.66 -48.10
C LEU A 14 -5.82 21.42 -48.95
N MET A 15 -5.66 20.25 -48.32
CA MET A 15 -6.07 18.92 -48.81
C MET A 15 -6.14 18.03 -47.54
N GLY A 16 -7.25 17.41 -47.17
CA GLY A 16 -7.96 16.38 -47.92
C GLY A 16 -7.78 15.03 -47.20
N ILE A 17 -8.75 14.72 -46.32
CA ILE A 17 -9.23 13.42 -45.83
C ILE A 17 -8.28 12.19 -45.88
N GLY A 18 -7.97 11.66 -44.67
CA GLY A 18 -7.86 10.22 -44.43
C GLY A 18 -6.46 9.65 -44.24
N VAL A 19 -5.92 9.68 -43.01
CA VAL A 19 -4.92 8.68 -42.56
C VAL A 19 -5.24 8.23 -41.13
N ILE A 20 -5.54 6.94 -41.05
CA ILE A 20 -5.62 6.08 -39.88
C ILE A 20 -4.22 5.95 -39.25
N GLY A 21 -4.13 6.06 -37.92
CA GLY A 21 -3.04 5.42 -37.16
C GLY A 21 -2.27 6.31 -36.17
N LEU A 22 -2.35 5.93 -34.89
CA LEU A 22 -1.34 6.16 -33.84
C LEU A 22 -1.15 7.63 -33.42
N ASN A 23 -1.75 8.12 -32.34
CA ASN A 23 -1.55 7.64 -30.99
C ASN A 23 -2.73 8.08 -30.12
N GLN A 24 -3.66 7.17 -29.84
CA GLN A 24 -4.37 7.23 -28.57
C GLN A 24 -3.29 7.13 -27.50
N GLN A 25 -2.94 8.26 -26.88
CA GLN A 25 -2.04 8.25 -25.73
C GLN A 25 -2.57 7.18 -24.76
N PRO A 26 -1.73 6.25 -24.32
CA PRO A 26 -2.16 5.23 -23.38
C PRO A 26 -2.71 5.99 -22.19
N VAL A 27 -4.01 5.81 -21.95
CA VAL A 27 -4.69 6.39 -20.79
C VAL A 27 -3.80 6.06 -19.60
N SER A 28 -3.21 7.11 -19.02
CA SER A 28 -2.20 6.97 -17.99
C SER A 28 -2.77 6.13 -16.84
N ALA A 29 -1.90 5.53 -16.02
CA ALA A 29 -2.27 4.69 -14.89
C ALA A 29 -3.30 5.32 -13.91
N GLN A 30 -3.66 6.59 -14.09
CA GLN A 30 -4.83 7.26 -13.55
C GLN A 30 -6.17 6.54 -13.83
N ALA A 31 -6.33 5.87 -14.97
CA ALA A 31 -7.49 5.00 -15.25
C ALA A 31 -7.39 3.60 -14.63
N ALA A 32 -6.20 3.20 -14.16
CA ALA A 32 -5.93 1.87 -13.61
C ALA A 32 -6.52 1.64 -12.20
N ILE A 33 -7.27 2.59 -11.64
CA ILE A 33 -8.00 2.44 -10.38
C ILE A 33 -9.38 3.13 -10.45
N LYS A 34 -10.10 3.04 -11.58
CA LYS A 34 -11.56 3.23 -11.55
C LYS A 34 -12.15 2.11 -10.69
N THR A 35 -12.53 2.45 -9.46
CA THR A 35 -13.33 1.60 -8.55
C THR A 35 -12.85 0.16 -8.43
N HIS A 36 -12.02 -0.13 -7.43
CA HIS A 36 -11.81 -1.52 -7.06
C HIS A 36 -13.04 -2.09 -6.33
N LYS A 37 -14.10 -2.43 -7.08
CA LYS A 37 -14.78 -3.72 -6.84
C LYS A 37 -13.75 -4.79 -7.20
N LEU A 38 -12.75 -5.01 -6.34
CA LEU A 38 -11.66 -5.95 -6.56
C LEU A 38 -12.19 -7.39 -6.47
N LYS A 39 -13.12 -7.80 -7.34
CA LYS A 39 -13.66 -9.18 -7.37
C LYS A 39 -12.55 -10.24 -7.40
N SER A 40 -11.34 -9.85 -7.83
CA SER A 40 -10.13 -10.62 -7.65
C SER A 40 -8.88 -9.75 -7.46
N MET A 41 -7.86 -10.28 -6.79
CA MET A 41 -6.52 -9.68 -6.70
C MET A 41 -5.92 -9.44 -8.10
N PRO A 42 -5.28 -8.30 -8.40
CA PRO A 42 -4.69 -8.05 -9.72
C PRO A 42 -3.54 -9.00 -10.03
N LYS A 43 -3.38 -9.39 -11.30
CA LYS A 43 -2.36 -10.37 -11.76
C LYS A 43 -0.94 -10.05 -11.26
N LYS A 44 -0.55 -8.77 -11.22
CA LYS A 44 0.78 -8.33 -10.76
C LYS A 44 1.14 -8.71 -9.32
N PHE A 45 0.14 -8.91 -8.44
CA PHE A 45 0.35 -9.32 -7.05
C PHE A 45 0.34 -10.84 -6.89
N ARG A 46 -0.14 -11.58 -7.88
CA ARG A 46 -0.36 -13.04 -7.80
C ARG A 46 0.95 -13.84 -7.85
N GLY A 47 0.85 -15.09 -7.43
CA GLY A 47 1.91 -16.10 -7.43
C GLY A 47 2.42 -16.41 -6.02
N THR A 48 3.46 -17.23 -5.98
CA THR A 48 4.15 -17.57 -4.72
C THR A 48 5.21 -16.52 -4.42
N TRP A 49 5.28 -16.11 -3.16
CA TRP A 49 6.28 -15.19 -2.66
C TRP A 49 6.93 -15.79 -1.42
N TYR A 50 8.22 -15.49 -1.22
CA TYR A 50 9.06 -16.08 -0.19
C TYR A 50 9.72 -15.00 0.65
N GLN A 51 9.98 -15.33 1.91
CA GLN A 51 10.66 -14.47 2.86
C GLN A 51 11.48 -15.32 3.82
N LYS A 52 12.67 -14.87 4.18
CA LYS A 52 13.43 -15.40 5.30
C LYS A 52 13.16 -14.57 6.57
N ALA A 53 12.79 -15.25 7.65
CA ALA A 53 12.66 -14.65 8.97
C ALA A 53 13.18 -15.66 10.01
N LYS A 54 13.99 -15.19 10.98
CA LYS A 54 14.53 -16.04 12.06
C LYS A 54 15.15 -17.36 11.56
N GLY A 55 15.93 -17.30 10.47
CA GLY A 55 16.57 -18.47 9.85
C GLY A 55 15.65 -19.39 9.02
N LYS A 56 14.32 -19.23 9.10
CA LYS A 56 13.33 -20.05 8.39
C LYS A 56 12.82 -19.37 7.13
N THR A 57 12.43 -20.17 6.14
CA THR A 57 11.81 -19.67 4.89
C THR A 57 10.30 -19.82 4.96
N TYR A 58 9.60 -18.71 4.88
CA TYR A 58 8.16 -18.63 4.81
C TYR A 58 7.72 -18.40 3.36
N LYS A 59 6.52 -18.86 3.02
CA LYS A 59 5.91 -18.62 1.70
C LYS A 59 4.47 -18.17 1.86
N ILE A 60 4.05 -17.26 1.00
CA ILE A 60 2.65 -16.90 0.81
C ILE A 60 2.25 -17.16 -0.64
N LYS A 61 1.02 -17.64 -0.85
CA LYS A 61 0.45 -17.82 -2.19
C LYS A 61 -0.68 -16.83 -2.39
N VAL A 62 -0.46 -15.88 -3.29
CA VAL A 62 -1.46 -14.88 -3.69
C VAL A 62 -2.14 -15.37 -4.96
N THR A 63 -3.45 -15.58 -4.92
CA THR A 63 -4.27 -15.99 -6.08
C THR A 63 -5.26 -14.89 -6.41
N ALA A 64 -6.09 -15.10 -7.43
CA ALA A 64 -7.21 -14.21 -7.72
C ALA A 64 -8.13 -14.00 -6.50
N LYS A 65 -8.32 -15.01 -5.65
CA LYS A 65 -9.32 -14.99 -4.56
C LYS A 65 -8.71 -14.95 -3.16
N ARG A 66 -7.37 -14.98 -3.04
CA ARG A 66 -6.67 -15.19 -1.76
C ARG A 66 -5.38 -14.40 -1.68
N PHE A 67 -5.06 -13.90 -0.49
CA PHE A 67 -3.77 -13.33 -0.13
C PHE A 67 -3.25 -14.07 1.11
N GLY A 68 -2.23 -14.93 0.95
CA GLY A 68 -1.81 -15.81 2.04
C GLY A 68 -2.92 -16.81 2.39
N ASN A 69 -3.37 -16.80 3.65
CA ASN A 69 -4.53 -17.56 4.12
C ASN A 69 -5.85 -16.79 3.92
N SER A 70 -5.79 -15.45 3.90
CA SER A 70 -6.95 -14.57 3.81
C SER A 70 -7.67 -14.67 2.48
N LYS A 71 -9.00 -14.80 2.49
CA LYS A 71 -9.86 -14.81 1.29
C LYS A 71 -10.40 -13.42 1.00
N TYR A 72 -10.61 -13.11 -0.27
CA TYR A 72 -11.24 -11.84 -0.67
C TYR A 72 -12.72 -11.77 -0.23
N ARG A 73 -13.15 -10.63 0.33
CA ARG A 73 -14.57 -10.30 0.54
C ARG A 73 -14.95 -8.97 -0.10
N HIS A 74 -16.22 -8.89 -0.49
CA HIS A 74 -16.79 -7.67 -1.07
C HIS A 74 -17.16 -6.63 0.00
N SER A 75 -17.60 -7.10 1.18
CA SER A 75 -18.00 -6.28 2.31
C SER A 75 -17.21 -6.67 3.58
N ARG A 76 -17.00 -5.68 4.44
CA ARG A 76 -16.37 -5.85 5.74
C ARG A 76 -17.31 -6.67 6.64
N ASN A 77 -16.78 -7.68 7.33
CA ASN A 77 -17.50 -8.36 8.41
C ASN A 77 -17.13 -7.70 9.74
N PRO A 78 -18.05 -6.96 10.40
CA PRO A 78 -17.78 -6.33 11.69
C PRO A 78 -17.53 -7.34 12.81
N ASN A 79 -18.02 -8.58 12.67
CA ASN A 79 -17.91 -9.65 13.67
C ASN A 79 -16.67 -10.54 13.48
N SER A 80 -15.74 -10.16 12.61
CA SER A 80 -14.50 -10.91 12.39
C SER A 80 -13.55 -10.68 13.56
N ALA A 81 -13.54 -11.57 14.56
CA ALA A 81 -12.60 -11.51 15.68
C ALA A 81 -11.14 -11.62 15.21
N VAL A 82 -10.29 -10.72 15.69
CA VAL A 82 -9.00 -10.37 15.08
C VAL A 82 -7.83 -11.09 15.73
N TYR A 83 -8.05 -12.35 16.11
CA TYR A 83 -6.94 -13.27 16.34
C TYR A 83 -6.58 -14.05 15.07
N ASN A 84 -7.53 -14.20 14.14
CA ASN A 84 -7.40 -14.95 12.88
C ASN A 84 -7.91 -14.13 11.67
N SER A 85 -7.53 -12.86 11.55
CA SER A 85 -7.77 -12.01 10.35
C SER A 85 -7.32 -12.68 9.03
N GLU A 86 -6.61 -13.79 9.13
CA GLU A 86 -6.36 -14.82 8.12
C GLU A 86 -7.60 -15.34 7.34
N GLN A 87 -8.84 -15.01 7.69
CA GLN A 87 -9.98 -15.51 6.93
C GLN A 87 -10.47 -14.56 5.84
N TYR A 88 -10.49 -13.24 6.04
CA TYR A 88 -11.12 -12.31 5.08
C TYR A 88 -10.50 -10.92 5.02
N PHE A 89 -10.21 -10.42 3.82
CA PHE A 89 -9.74 -9.04 3.59
C PHE A 89 -10.67 -8.29 2.61
N THR A 90 -10.95 -7.01 2.89
CA THR A 90 -11.84 -6.16 2.07
C THR A 90 -11.08 -4.94 1.55
N PRO A 91 -10.85 -4.79 0.24
CA PRO A 91 -10.15 -3.62 -0.29
C PRO A 91 -10.98 -2.36 -0.20
N TYR A 92 -10.31 -1.24 0.05
CA TYR A 92 -10.95 0.09 0.09
C TYR A 92 -10.16 1.13 -0.72
N LYS A 93 -10.81 2.27 -0.99
CA LYS A 93 -10.22 3.39 -1.71
C LYS A 93 -9.57 4.38 -0.75
N VAL A 94 -8.48 5.00 -1.18
CA VAL A 94 -7.83 6.08 -0.46
C VAL A 94 -7.52 7.23 -1.41
N THR A 95 -7.49 8.45 -0.90
CA THR A 95 -7.05 9.62 -1.68
C THR A 95 -5.54 9.57 -1.87
N GLY A 96 -5.06 9.80 -3.10
CA GLY A 96 -3.62 9.86 -3.39
C GLY A 96 -2.91 8.49 -3.53
N ALA A 97 -3.67 7.41 -3.77
CA ALA A 97 -3.10 6.08 -3.98
C ALA A 97 -2.07 6.03 -5.12
N LYS A 98 -0.93 5.37 -4.91
CA LYS A 98 0.05 5.10 -5.96
C LYS A 98 -0.36 3.89 -6.80
N SER A 99 -0.01 3.92 -8.10
CA SER A 99 -0.03 2.73 -8.93
C SER A 99 0.81 1.63 -8.26
N ASN A 100 0.27 0.42 -8.19
CA ASN A 100 0.87 -0.76 -7.54
C ASN A 100 0.78 -0.82 -6.01
N THR A 101 -0.05 0.00 -5.37
CA THR A 101 -0.42 -0.19 -3.96
C THR A 101 -1.89 -0.54 -3.82
N LEU A 102 -2.19 -1.48 -2.91
CA LEU A 102 -3.53 -1.88 -2.50
C LEU A 102 -3.67 -1.63 -0.99
N TYR A 103 -4.90 -1.36 -0.59
CA TYR A 103 -5.28 -1.13 0.80
C TYR A 103 -6.43 -2.06 1.15
N PHE A 104 -6.29 -2.76 2.26
CA PHE A 104 -7.25 -3.75 2.72
C PHE A 104 -7.65 -3.43 4.16
N ALA A 105 -8.94 -3.55 4.45
CA ALA A 105 -9.50 -3.45 5.79
C ALA A 105 -9.66 -4.86 6.37
N HIS A 106 -9.34 -4.96 7.66
CA HIS A 106 -9.57 -6.12 8.51
C HIS A 106 -10.65 -5.79 9.56
N GLY A 107 -10.93 -6.72 10.48
CA GLY A 107 -11.90 -6.50 11.57
C GLY A 107 -11.59 -5.24 12.39
N VAL A 108 -10.36 -5.10 12.88
CA VAL A 108 -9.88 -4.01 13.76
C VAL A 108 -8.61 -3.32 13.22
N GLY A 109 -8.21 -3.65 11.99
CA GLY A 109 -6.91 -3.25 11.43
C GLY A 109 -6.97 -2.96 9.94
N GLY A 110 -5.79 -2.78 9.35
CA GLY A 110 -5.64 -2.56 7.91
C GLY A 110 -4.29 -3.05 7.38
N GLU A 111 -4.27 -3.37 6.10
CA GLU A 111 -3.07 -3.82 5.41
C GLU A 111 -2.81 -3.00 4.15
N THR A 112 -1.57 -2.53 4.01
CA THR A 112 -1.07 -1.86 2.80
C THR A 112 -0.13 -2.80 2.06
N VAL A 113 -0.48 -3.14 0.82
CA VAL A 113 0.31 -4.06 -0.02
C VAL A 113 0.82 -3.34 -1.26
N ARG A 114 2.13 -3.34 -1.47
CA ARG A 114 2.77 -2.74 -2.63
C ARG A 114 3.62 -3.75 -3.40
N GLN A 115 3.48 -3.79 -4.72
CA GLN A 115 4.45 -4.48 -5.57
C GLN A 115 5.46 -3.45 -6.11
N THR A 116 6.74 -3.74 -5.95
CA THR A 116 7.83 -2.89 -6.44
C THR A 116 9.07 -3.73 -6.77
N THR A 117 10.20 -3.09 -7.08
CA THR A 117 11.51 -3.73 -7.21
C THR A 117 12.47 -3.26 -6.11
N ILE A 118 13.37 -4.14 -5.70
CA ILE A 118 14.54 -3.82 -4.87
C ILE A 118 15.74 -4.47 -5.55
N LYS A 119 16.75 -3.66 -5.92
CA LYS A 119 17.92 -4.12 -6.69
C LYS A 119 17.49 -4.94 -7.92
N HIS A 120 16.58 -4.40 -8.74
CA HIS A 120 16.00 -5.06 -9.93
C HIS A 120 15.16 -6.33 -9.69
N HIS A 121 15.07 -6.85 -8.46
CA HIS A 121 14.22 -7.99 -8.15
C HIS A 121 12.81 -7.56 -7.77
N LYS A 122 11.80 -8.18 -8.37
CA LYS A 122 10.39 -7.98 -8.00
C LYS A 122 10.15 -8.43 -6.56
N VAL A 123 9.59 -7.54 -5.76
CA VAL A 123 9.19 -7.77 -4.38
C VAL A 123 7.73 -7.39 -4.15
N LEU A 124 7.14 -8.04 -3.17
CA LEU A 124 5.85 -7.70 -2.59
C LEU A 124 6.08 -7.22 -1.16
N ILE A 125 5.66 -6.00 -0.88
CA ILE A 125 5.79 -5.38 0.43
C ILE A 125 4.41 -5.37 1.05
N ALA A 126 4.26 -5.99 2.21
CA ALA A 126 3.02 -6.06 2.96
C ALA A 126 3.25 -5.42 4.33
N TYR A 127 2.42 -4.44 4.67
CA TYR A 127 2.40 -3.79 5.97
C TYR A 127 1.03 -3.97 6.58
N ASN A 128 0.91 -4.86 7.56
CA ASN A 128 -0.33 -5.13 8.28
C ASN A 128 -0.25 -4.46 9.66
N GLU A 129 -1.30 -3.74 10.02
CA GLU A 129 -1.51 -3.14 11.32
C GLU A 129 -2.80 -3.70 11.88
N GLU A 130 -2.71 -4.46 12.97
CA GLU A 130 -3.86 -4.99 13.70
C GLU A 130 -4.05 -4.18 14.98
N GLU A 131 -4.91 -4.59 15.91
CA GLU A 131 -5.12 -3.85 17.17
C GLU A 131 -3.96 -4.08 18.16
N HIS A 132 -3.36 -5.27 18.14
CA HIS A 132 -2.37 -5.68 19.14
C HIS A 132 -0.93 -5.65 18.61
N TYR A 133 -0.73 -5.83 17.31
CA TYR A 133 0.59 -5.88 16.68
C TYR A 133 0.57 -5.34 15.26
N TYR A 134 1.75 -5.14 14.70
CA TYR A 134 1.93 -4.90 13.28
C TYR A 134 2.95 -5.88 12.71
N THR A 135 2.86 -6.13 11.40
CA THR A 135 3.91 -6.80 10.63
C THR A 135 4.31 -5.98 9.41
N PHE A 136 5.60 -5.94 9.12
CA PHE A 136 6.13 -5.36 7.88
C PHE A 136 7.02 -6.40 7.20
N ASN A 137 6.60 -6.82 6.02
CA ASN A 137 7.19 -7.93 5.31
C ASN A 137 7.57 -7.50 3.90
N ILE A 138 8.80 -7.82 3.49
CA ILE A 138 9.26 -7.76 2.11
C ILE A 138 9.45 -9.19 1.64
N TRP A 139 8.59 -9.61 0.72
CA TRP A 139 8.61 -10.91 0.07
C TRP A 139 9.23 -10.80 -1.31
N SER A 140 9.91 -11.85 -1.78
CA SER A 140 10.47 -11.93 -3.14
C SER A 140 9.98 -13.18 -3.87
N LYS A 141 10.16 -13.24 -5.20
CA LYS A 141 9.77 -14.42 -5.98
C LYS A 141 10.69 -15.64 -5.78
N SER A 142 11.89 -15.44 -5.25
CA SER A 142 12.88 -16.51 -5.03
C SER A 142 13.06 -16.80 -3.54
N LYS A 143 13.25 -18.07 -3.18
CA LYS A 143 13.53 -18.49 -1.79
C LYS A 143 14.77 -17.80 -1.19
N LYS A 144 15.79 -17.52 -2.02
CA LYS A 144 17.03 -16.83 -1.64
C LYS A 144 17.08 -15.39 -2.18
N GLY A 145 15.93 -14.80 -2.50
CA GLY A 145 15.87 -13.50 -3.16
C GLY A 145 16.38 -12.35 -2.29
N ILE A 146 16.95 -11.34 -2.94
CA ILE A 146 17.54 -10.17 -2.29
C ILE A 146 16.46 -9.26 -1.69
N GLY A 147 16.76 -8.65 -0.55
CA GLY A 147 15.90 -7.64 0.07
C GLY A 147 14.75 -8.17 0.91
N GLN A 148 14.62 -9.49 1.07
CA GLN A 148 13.66 -10.10 1.99
C GLN A 148 13.91 -9.63 3.42
N LYS A 149 12.88 -9.14 4.09
CA LYS A 149 12.94 -8.65 5.47
C LYS A 149 11.60 -8.86 6.15
N SER A 150 11.61 -9.22 7.43
CA SER A 150 10.40 -9.37 8.26
C SER A 150 10.59 -8.61 9.56
N TRP A 151 9.57 -7.87 9.97
CA TRP A 151 9.46 -7.31 11.29
C TRP A 151 8.05 -7.54 11.81
N GLU A 152 7.97 -7.82 13.09
CA GLU A 152 6.74 -7.98 13.84
C GLU A 152 7.00 -7.38 15.22
N ASN A 153 6.18 -6.43 15.63
CA ASN A 153 6.24 -5.89 16.99
C ASN A 153 4.84 -5.50 17.47
N PRO A 154 4.65 -5.33 18.79
CA PRO A 154 3.42 -4.81 19.33
C PRO A 154 3.07 -3.42 18.78
N ASN A 155 1.78 -3.10 18.82
CA ASN A 155 1.32 -1.76 18.54
C ASN A 155 1.86 -0.73 19.55
N PRO A 156 1.94 0.56 19.19
CA PRO A 156 2.59 1.58 20.01
C PRO A 156 2.06 1.60 21.45
N TYR A 157 0.72 1.51 21.57
CA TYR A 157 -0.04 1.39 22.82
C TYR A 157 -1.17 0.35 22.68
N GLY A 158 -0.91 -0.78 22.01
CA GLY A 158 -1.89 -1.86 21.89
C GLY A 158 -2.18 -2.54 23.23
N MET A 159 -3.13 -3.49 23.23
CA MET A 159 -3.43 -4.32 24.40
C MET A 159 -2.12 -4.92 24.96
N GLY A 160 -1.82 -4.64 26.22
CA GLY A 160 -0.62 -5.12 26.91
C GLY A 160 0.51 -4.11 27.10
N VAL A 161 0.41 -2.88 26.57
CA VAL A 161 1.40 -1.81 26.83
C VAL A 161 1.05 -1.04 28.11
N ASN A 162 1.37 -1.61 29.27
CA ASN A 162 1.04 -1.05 30.60
C ASN A 162 2.27 -0.61 31.41
N SER A 163 3.48 -0.61 30.83
CA SER A 163 4.72 -0.25 31.53
C SER A 163 5.57 0.75 30.73
N VAL A 164 6.30 1.60 31.46
CA VAL A 164 7.26 2.56 30.87
C VAL A 164 8.34 1.83 30.07
N LYS A 165 8.83 0.69 30.58
CA LYS A 165 9.84 -0.13 29.90
C LYS A 165 9.35 -0.63 28.54
N THR A 166 8.15 -1.21 28.49
CA THR A 166 7.55 -1.71 27.24
C THR A 166 7.29 -0.56 26.26
N ALA A 167 6.74 0.57 26.74
CA ALA A 167 6.47 1.72 25.88
C ALA A 167 7.76 2.35 25.30
N LYS A 168 8.85 2.43 26.08
CA LYS A 168 10.17 2.85 25.58
C LYS A 168 10.74 1.87 24.56
N LYS A 169 10.60 0.56 24.79
CA LYS A 169 11.00 -0.48 23.81
C LYS A 169 10.23 -0.31 22.50
N ASN A 170 8.90 -0.18 22.57
CA ASN A 170 8.05 0.03 21.39
C ASN A 170 8.50 1.27 20.61
N ARG A 171 8.69 2.42 21.29
CA ARG A 171 9.22 3.64 20.64
C ARG A 171 10.48 3.36 19.83
N HIS A 172 11.43 2.65 20.42
CA HIS A 172 12.71 2.34 19.80
C HIS A 172 12.55 1.38 18.61
N ASP A 173 11.70 0.36 18.73
CA ASP A 173 11.41 -0.57 17.63
C ASP A 173 10.74 0.14 16.44
N TYR A 174 9.83 1.07 16.71
CA TYR A 174 9.25 1.94 15.69
C TYR A 174 10.29 2.85 15.03
N ALA A 175 11.21 3.43 15.81
CA ALA A 175 12.29 4.25 15.26
C ALA A 175 13.18 3.46 14.28
N LYS A 176 13.42 2.17 14.54
CA LYS A 176 14.19 1.28 13.65
C LYS A 176 13.45 0.96 12.34
N ILE A 177 12.14 0.75 12.38
CA ILE A 177 11.39 0.30 11.21
C ILE A 177 10.89 1.44 10.33
N ASN A 178 10.58 2.60 10.92
CA ASN A 178 10.03 3.76 10.23
C ASN A 178 10.81 4.17 8.97
N PRO A 179 12.16 4.16 8.94
CA PRO A 179 12.92 4.44 7.73
C PRO A 179 12.59 3.49 6.57
N TYR A 180 12.36 2.20 6.86
CA TYR A 180 12.01 1.20 5.84
C TYR A 180 10.59 1.41 5.32
N ILE A 181 9.62 1.64 6.22
CA ILE A 181 8.24 1.92 5.83
C ILE A 181 8.18 3.20 5.00
N LYS A 182 8.85 4.28 5.44
CA LYS A 182 8.95 5.53 4.67
C LYS A 182 9.57 5.30 3.29
N LYS A 183 10.69 4.56 3.22
CA LYS A 183 11.40 4.29 1.97
C LYS A 183 10.53 3.56 0.95
N TYR A 184 9.79 2.55 1.40
CA TYR A 184 9.11 1.63 0.50
C TYR A 184 7.62 1.92 0.29
N LEU A 185 6.94 2.47 1.29
CA LEU A 185 5.53 2.83 1.21
C LEU A 185 5.34 4.34 1.06
N GLY A 186 6.16 5.17 1.70
CA GLY A 186 6.19 6.62 1.47
C GLY A 186 4.81 7.27 1.56
N LYS A 187 4.36 7.92 0.47
CA LYS A 187 3.04 8.57 0.40
C LYS A 187 1.85 7.59 0.46
N SER A 188 2.09 6.28 0.37
CA SER A 188 1.06 5.26 0.55
C SER A 188 0.73 4.97 2.01
N VAL A 189 1.37 5.64 2.96
CA VAL A 189 1.07 5.54 4.40
C VAL A 189 1.10 6.94 5.01
N LYS A 190 0.41 7.12 6.12
CA LYS A 190 0.40 8.36 6.89
C LYS A 190 1.31 8.23 8.11
N LYS A 191 2.18 9.21 8.33
CA LYS A 191 2.93 9.31 9.59
C LYS A 191 2.00 9.80 10.70
N THR A 192 2.01 9.10 11.83
CA THR A 192 1.19 9.40 13.00
C THR A 192 2.06 9.40 14.25
N SER A 193 1.70 10.21 15.24
CA SER A 193 2.30 10.15 16.57
C SER A 193 1.20 10.04 17.62
N VAL A 194 1.38 9.13 18.58
CA VAL A 194 0.46 8.90 19.69
C VAL A 194 1.19 9.02 21.01
N HIS A 195 0.50 9.53 22.02
CA HIS A 195 0.96 9.53 23.40
C HIS A 195 0.28 8.39 24.16
N GLY A 196 0.99 7.83 25.15
CA GLY A 196 0.37 6.90 26.08
C GLY A 196 -0.63 7.63 26.98
N GLN A 197 -1.40 6.88 27.75
CA GLN A 197 -2.30 7.42 28.77
C GLN A 197 -1.74 7.19 30.18
N GLY A 198 -2.28 7.90 31.18
CA GLY A 198 -1.87 7.77 32.58
C GLY A 198 -0.36 7.92 32.78
N LYS A 199 0.27 6.93 33.43
CA LYS A 199 1.72 6.90 33.69
C LYS A 199 2.60 6.87 32.42
N LEU A 200 2.03 6.68 31.23
CA LEU A 200 2.75 6.64 29.96
C LEU A 200 2.63 7.95 29.15
N LYS A 201 1.94 8.98 29.65
CA LYS A 201 1.62 10.23 28.91
C LYS A 201 2.84 10.95 28.31
N HIS A 202 3.99 10.87 28.96
CA HIS A 202 5.24 11.48 28.49
C HIS A 202 5.93 10.67 27.39
N ILE A 203 5.41 9.49 27.08
CA ILE A 203 5.96 8.65 26.03
C ILE A 203 5.18 8.92 24.73
N LYS A 204 5.79 9.66 23.80
CA LYS A 204 5.36 9.75 22.40
C LYS A 204 5.94 8.59 21.58
N VAL A 205 5.13 7.91 20.78
CA VAL A 205 5.58 6.95 19.76
C VAL A 205 5.14 7.47 18.39
N THR A 206 6.07 7.47 17.44
CA THR A 206 5.81 7.87 16.05
C THR A 206 5.88 6.64 15.16
N TYR A 207 4.89 6.45 14.31
CA TYR A 207 4.77 5.30 13.43
C TYR A 207 4.10 5.71 12.11
N TYR A 208 4.04 4.79 11.15
CA TYR A 208 3.27 4.97 9.92
C TYR A 208 2.03 4.11 9.98
N THR A 209 0.93 4.58 9.40
CA THR A 209 -0.32 3.85 9.34
C THR A 209 -0.95 3.90 7.95
N ALA A 210 -1.77 2.91 7.60
CA ALA A 210 -2.53 2.90 6.35
C ALA A 210 -3.35 4.19 6.18
N LEU A 211 -3.52 4.63 4.92
CA LEU A 211 -4.37 5.77 4.60
C LEU A 211 -5.83 5.43 4.94
N LYS A 212 -6.59 6.41 5.44
CA LYS A 212 -8.00 6.20 5.78
C LYS A 212 -8.84 5.93 4.50
N PRO A 213 -9.88 5.08 4.59
CA PRO A 213 -10.80 4.89 3.50
C PRO A 213 -11.52 6.20 3.15
N ILE A 214 -11.78 6.42 1.86
CA ILE A 214 -12.75 7.43 1.41
C ILE A 214 -14.12 6.92 1.84
N VAL A 215 -14.65 7.48 2.92
CA VAL A 215 -16.05 7.30 3.29
C VAL A 215 -16.83 8.25 2.40
N ASN A 216 -17.47 7.72 1.35
CA ASN A 216 -18.55 8.46 0.72
C ASN A 216 -19.69 8.46 1.72
N LEU A 217 -19.79 9.51 2.54
CA LEU A 217 -21.04 9.84 3.19
C LEU A 217 -22.04 10.08 2.05
N LYS A 218 -22.92 9.10 1.85
CA LYS A 218 -24.18 9.31 1.15
C LYS A 218 -25.19 9.72 2.20
#